data_AF-A0A9X2LRP7-F1
#
_entry.id   AF-A0A9X2LRP7-F1
#
_cell.length_a   1.000
_cell.length_b   1.000
_cell.length_c   1.000
_cell.angle_alpha   90.00
_cell.angle_beta   90.00
_cell.angle_gamma   90.00
#
_symmetry.space_group_name_H-M   'P 1'
#
loop_
_entity.id
_entity.type
_entity.pdbx_description
1 polymer ?
#
loop_
_entity_poly.entity_id
_entity_poly.type
_entity_poly.pdbx_seq_one_letter_code
_entity_poly.pdbx_strand_id
1 'polypeptide(L)'
;MNPIAAATGGAGLLLWVAFPYICLAVFAVGHVWRYRQDQFGWTSRTTQLLEHRWLRWGSPLFHLGAFAVIAGHVIGLAVPASWTEAAGIGEHAYHTTAVALGSVAGVAMVTGLGMLCARRLLTRRIRLTTDPSDKLLFPLLSITVLLGISATAVENVFGGGYDYRATVSVWFRGIFALSPRPEAITGAPLLFQLHALSACLLFAAWPFTRLVHVWSAPIGYLARPYLVYRRRAATPAPVTHEVPTPEPRPRRAA
;
A
#
# COMPACT_ATOMS: atom_id res chain seq x y z
N MET A 1 7.42 -14.43 -31.86
CA MET A 1 6.40 -15.23 -31.13
C MET A 1 5.15 -14.38 -31.03
N ASN A 2 3.96 -14.93 -31.31
CA ASN A 2 2.72 -14.16 -31.31
C ASN A 2 2.42 -13.66 -29.88
N PRO A 3 2.39 -12.35 -29.59
CA PRO A 3 2.25 -11.82 -28.24
C PRO A 3 0.96 -12.26 -27.54
N ILE A 4 -0.10 -12.50 -28.32
CA ILE A 4 -1.37 -13.05 -27.82
C ILE A 4 -1.15 -14.47 -27.28
N ALA A 5 -0.47 -15.35 -28.02
CA ALA A 5 -0.22 -16.72 -27.59
C ALA A 5 0.71 -16.81 -26.35
N ALA A 6 1.62 -15.85 -26.17
CA ALA A 6 2.44 -15.76 -24.95
C ALA A 6 1.63 -15.28 -23.74
N ALA A 7 0.64 -14.40 -23.95
CA ALA A 7 -0.21 -13.84 -22.93
C ALA A 7 -1.29 -14.81 -22.42
N THR A 8 -1.90 -15.57 -23.34
CA THR A 8 -2.84 -16.65 -23.00
C THR A 8 -2.14 -17.98 -22.69
N GLY A 9 -0.81 -18.03 -22.84
CA GLY A 9 0.01 -19.15 -22.41
C GLY A 9 0.01 -19.28 -20.88
N GLY A 10 0.29 -20.50 -20.38
CA GLY A 10 0.25 -20.79 -18.93
C GLY A 10 1.10 -19.83 -18.08
N ALA A 11 2.29 -19.44 -18.56
CA ALA A 11 3.14 -18.47 -17.86
C ALA A 11 2.54 -17.06 -17.82
N GLY A 12 1.89 -16.60 -18.89
CA GLY A 12 1.23 -15.30 -18.95
C GLY A 12 0.05 -15.21 -17.99
N LEU A 13 -0.77 -16.27 -17.93
CA LEU A 13 -1.87 -16.38 -16.97
C LEU A 13 -1.37 -16.42 -15.52
N LEU A 14 -0.29 -17.17 -15.25
CA LEU A 14 0.28 -17.24 -13.90
C LEU A 14 0.79 -15.87 -13.44
N LEU A 15 1.56 -15.17 -14.27
CA LEU A 15 2.19 -13.89 -13.91
C LEU A 15 1.21 -12.71 -13.88
N TRP A 16 0.28 -12.65 -14.82
CA TRP A 16 -0.54 -11.45 -15.04
C TRP A 16 -1.99 -11.60 -14.59
N VAL A 17 -2.39 -12.80 -14.17
CA VAL A 17 -3.72 -13.07 -13.60
C VAL A 17 -3.60 -13.66 -12.20
N ALA A 18 -3.06 -14.86 -12.07
CA ALA A 18 -3.05 -15.59 -10.79
C ALA A 18 -2.23 -14.86 -9.72
N PHE A 19 -1.02 -14.43 -10.06
CA PHE A 19 -0.13 -13.75 -9.13
C PHE A 19 -0.70 -12.45 -8.55
N PRO A 20 -1.24 -11.50 -9.36
CA PRO A 20 -1.92 -10.32 -8.83
C PRO A 20 -3.09 -10.65 -7.90
N TYR A 21 -3.93 -11.63 -8.23
CA TYR A 21 -5.05 -12.02 -7.37
C TYR A 21 -4.58 -12.64 -6.05
N ILE A 22 -3.52 -13.45 -6.06
CA ILE A 22 -2.93 -13.99 -4.83
C ILE A 22 -2.41 -12.83 -3.97
N CYS A 23 -1.66 -11.88 -4.55
CA CYS A 23 -1.16 -10.72 -3.83
C CYS A 23 -2.29 -9.87 -3.23
N LEU A 24 -3.37 -9.64 -3.98
CA LEU A 24 -4.55 -8.90 -3.52
C LEU A 24 -5.33 -9.66 -2.44
N ALA A 25 -5.46 -10.98 -2.55
CA ALA A 25 -6.10 -11.80 -1.53
C ALA A 25 -5.30 -11.76 -0.22
N VAL A 26 -3.98 -11.92 -0.30
CA VAL A 26 -3.07 -11.81 0.86
C VAL A 26 -3.14 -10.41 1.45
N PHE A 27 -3.17 -9.36 0.63
CA PHE A 27 -3.34 -7.99 1.06
C PHE A 27 -4.64 -7.82 1.85
N ALA A 28 -5.79 -8.20 1.28
CA ALA A 28 -7.09 -8.01 1.93
C ALA A 28 -7.24 -8.84 3.22
N VAL A 29 -7.01 -10.16 3.13
CA VAL A 29 -7.16 -11.08 4.25
C VAL A 29 -6.14 -10.78 5.35
N GLY A 30 -4.89 -10.48 4.98
CA GLY A 30 -3.83 -10.13 5.92
C GLY A 30 -4.16 -8.86 6.71
N HIS A 31 -4.76 -7.84 6.09
CA HIS A 31 -5.19 -6.63 6.79
C HIS A 31 -6.30 -6.91 7.79
N VAL A 32 -7.32 -7.67 7.37
CA VAL A 32 -8.43 -8.05 8.26
C VAL A 32 -7.92 -8.87 9.45
N TRP A 33 -7.07 -9.86 9.19
CA TRP A 33 -6.47 -10.67 10.25
C TRP A 33 -5.65 -9.82 11.22
N ARG A 34 -4.74 -8.98 10.71
CA ARG A 34 -3.88 -8.15 11.56
C ARG A 34 -4.67 -7.14 12.37
N TYR A 35 -5.68 -6.51 11.79
CA TYR A 35 -6.52 -5.56 12.53
C TYR A 35 -7.30 -6.22 13.67
N ARG A 36 -7.67 -7.51 13.52
CA ARG A 36 -8.40 -8.25 14.56
C ARG A 36 -7.49 -8.87 15.62
N GLN A 37 -6.29 -9.32 15.23
CA GLN A 37 -5.42 -10.12 16.08
C GLN A 37 -4.20 -9.35 16.63
N ASP A 38 -3.73 -8.32 15.93
CA ASP A 38 -2.52 -7.57 16.30
C ASP A 38 -2.74 -6.06 16.16
N GLN A 39 -3.63 -5.53 17.02
CA GLN A 39 -3.86 -4.09 17.12
C GLN A 39 -2.67 -3.34 17.72
N PHE A 40 -1.87 -3.98 18.58
CA PHE A 40 -0.67 -3.36 19.17
C PHE A 40 0.44 -3.17 18.14
N GLY A 41 0.58 -4.10 17.19
CA GLY A 41 1.51 -3.98 16.07
C GLY A 41 1.05 -3.00 14.98
N TRP A 42 -0.17 -2.44 15.08
CA TRP A 42 -0.70 -1.44 14.16
C TRP A 42 -0.19 -0.03 14.49
N THR A 43 1.06 0.24 14.12
CA THR A 43 1.73 1.51 14.41
C THR A 43 2.76 1.87 13.34
N SER A 44 3.06 3.16 13.20
CA SER A 44 4.13 3.66 12.33
C SER A 44 5.53 3.29 12.80
N ARG A 45 5.69 2.77 14.04
CA ARG A 45 6.96 2.37 14.65
C ARG A 45 8.05 3.43 14.43
N THR A 46 7.78 4.64 14.89
CA THR A 46 8.71 5.77 14.74
C THR A 46 10.02 5.51 15.49
N THR A 47 11.13 5.88 14.87
CA THR A 47 12.48 5.81 15.46
C THR A 47 13.06 7.20 15.69
N GLN A 48 12.22 8.24 15.66
CA GLN A 48 12.63 9.64 15.76
C GLN A 48 13.38 9.95 17.06
N LEU A 49 12.97 9.33 18.17
CA LEU A 49 13.62 9.50 19.48
C LEU A 49 15.08 9.00 19.47
N LEU A 50 15.40 8.00 18.64
CA LEU A 50 16.75 7.43 18.56
C LEU A 50 17.68 8.27 17.69
N GLU A 51 17.13 8.90 16.65
CA GLU A 51 17.85 9.75 15.70
C GLU A 51 16.85 10.62 14.93
N HIS A 52 17.06 11.95 14.93
CA HIS A 52 16.13 12.92 14.35
C HIS A 52 16.71 13.73 13.16
N ARG A 53 18.03 13.85 13.02
CA ARG A 53 18.67 14.78 12.08
C ARG A 53 18.41 14.38 10.64
N TRP A 54 18.58 13.10 10.34
CA TRP A 54 18.30 12.56 9.00
C TRP A 54 16.80 12.45 8.78
N LEU A 55 16.05 12.02 9.81
CA LEU A 55 14.61 11.82 9.72
C LEU A 55 13.85 13.10 9.41
N ARG A 56 14.29 14.26 9.95
CA ARG A 56 13.67 15.58 9.72
C ARG A 56 13.54 15.94 8.25
N TRP A 57 14.47 15.51 7.41
CA TRP A 57 14.46 15.79 5.97
C TRP A 57 14.00 14.58 5.15
N GLY A 58 14.53 13.39 5.48
CA GLY A 58 14.21 12.16 4.75
C GLY A 58 12.74 11.77 4.85
N SER A 59 12.11 11.95 6.03
CA SER A 59 10.70 11.56 6.21
C SER A 59 9.75 12.46 5.42
N PRO A 60 9.79 13.80 5.49
CA PRO A 60 8.93 14.65 4.66
C PRO A 60 9.17 14.47 3.16
N LEU A 61 10.42 14.43 2.71
CA LEU A 61 10.75 14.23 1.28
C LEU A 61 10.15 12.92 0.75
N PHE A 62 10.34 11.83 1.49
CA PHE A 62 9.78 10.54 1.12
C PHE A 62 8.26 10.55 1.09
N HIS A 63 7.59 11.04 2.14
CA HIS A 63 6.13 10.96 2.23
C HIS A 63 5.44 11.91 1.26
N LEU A 64 5.92 13.15 1.09
CA LEU A 64 5.35 14.08 0.12
C LEU A 64 5.54 13.55 -1.31
N GLY A 65 6.73 13.04 -1.63
CA GLY A 65 6.97 12.36 -2.90
C GLY A 65 6.07 11.15 -3.09
N ALA A 66 5.95 10.29 -2.08
CA ALA A 66 5.09 9.11 -2.12
C ALA A 66 3.61 9.46 -2.31
N PHE A 67 3.07 10.46 -1.60
CA PHE A 67 1.69 10.89 -1.78
C PHE A 67 1.44 11.43 -3.19
N ALA A 68 2.36 12.24 -3.72
CA ALA A 68 2.25 12.75 -5.09
C ALA A 68 2.35 11.62 -6.13
N VAL A 69 3.26 10.66 -5.96
CA VAL A 69 3.39 9.49 -6.84
C VAL A 69 2.14 8.61 -6.78
N ILE A 70 1.62 8.32 -5.58
CA ILE A 70 0.40 7.52 -5.39
C ILE A 70 -0.79 8.23 -6.06
N ALA A 71 -0.95 9.54 -5.85
CA ALA A 71 -2.00 10.32 -6.51
C ALA A 71 -1.87 10.26 -8.04
N GLY A 72 -0.65 10.40 -8.56
CA GLY A 72 -0.36 10.24 -9.98
C GLY A 72 -0.72 8.85 -10.51
N HIS A 73 -0.42 7.78 -9.77
CA HIS A 73 -0.79 6.41 -10.13
C HIS A 73 -2.30 6.22 -10.14
N VAL A 74 -3.03 6.76 -9.15
CA VAL A 74 -4.49 6.69 -9.11
C VAL A 74 -5.08 7.39 -10.33
N ILE A 75 -4.62 8.60 -10.64
CA ILE A 75 -5.10 9.35 -11.82
C ILE A 75 -4.73 8.60 -13.11
N GLY A 76 -3.49 8.14 -13.27
CA GLY A 76 -3.01 7.53 -14.51
C GLY A 76 -3.50 6.10 -14.78
N LEU A 77 -3.75 5.31 -13.73
CA LEU A 77 -4.19 3.92 -13.86
C LEU A 77 -5.70 3.77 -13.74
N ALA A 78 -6.36 4.52 -12.85
CA ALA A 78 -7.79 4.37 -12.62
C ALA A 78 -8.66 5.23 -13.53
N VAL A 79 -8.21 6.44 -13.92
CA VAL A 79 -9.00 7.35 -14.76
C VAL A 79 -8.81 7.02 -16.26
N PRO A 80 -9.88 6.61 -16.97
CA PRO A 80 -9.81 6.32 -18.41
C PRO A 80 -9.41 7.54 -19.26
N ALA A 81 -8.77 7.29 -20.41
CA ALA A 81 -8.45 8.33 -21.40
C ALA A 81 -9.68 9.12 -21.87
N SER A 82 -10.81 8.44 -22.07
CA SER A 82 -12.06 9.09 -22.48
C SER A 82 -12.57 10.14 -21.50
N TRP A 83 -12.25 10.00 -20.20
CA TRP A 83 -12.67 10.98 -19.19
C TRP A 83 -11.81 12.24 -19.24
N THR A 84 -10.50 12.08 -19.45
CA THR A 84 -9.58 13.22 -19.61
C THR A 84 -9.84 13.97 -20.91
N GLU A 85 -10.13 13.24 -22.00
CA GLU A 85 -10.52 13.82 -23.28
C GLU A 85 -11.85 14.56 -23.19
N ALA A 86 -12.86 13.99 -22.51
CA ALA A 86 -14.15 14.65 -22.29
C ALA A 86 -14.02 15.93 -21.45
N ALA A 87 -13.02 16.02 -20.57
CA ALA A 87 -12.69 17.22 -19.82
C ALA A 87 -11.88 18.26 -20.63
N GLY A 88 -11.59 17.97 -21.91
CA GLY A 88 -10.81 18.85 -22.80
C GLY A 88 -9.29 18.79 -22.59
N ILE A 89 -8.79 17.81 -21.82
CA ILE A 89 -7.36 17.63 -21.61
C ILE A 89 -6.81 16.75 -22.73
N GLY A 90 -6.09 17.36 -23.67
CA GLY A 90 -5.43 16.61 -24.75
C GLY A 90 -4.32 15.68 -24.23
N GLU A 91 -4.09 14.58 -24.93
CA GLU A 91 -3.12 13.54 -24.52
C GLU A 91 -1.70 14.11 -24.32
N HIS A 92 -1.27 15.03 -25.20
CA HIS A 92 0.03 15.68 -25.03
C HIS A 92 0.12 16.53 -23.76
N ALA A 93 -0.94 17.28 -23.43
CA ALA A 93 -0.99 18.10 -22.21
C ALA A 93 -1.03 17.21 -20.95
N TYR A 94 -1.78 16.11 -21.00
CA TYR A 94 -1.79 15.10 -19.95
C TYR A 94 -0.41 14.48 -19.76
N HIS A 95 0.20 13.95 -20.83
CA HIS A 95 1.49 13.27 -20.79
C HIS A 95 2.60 14.20 -20.28
N THR A 96 2.71 15.42 -20.80
CA THR A 96 3.72 16.41 -20.36
C THR A 96 3.56 16.77 -18.88
N THR A 97 2.33 17.02 -18.43
CA THR A 97 2.04 17.33 -17.02
C THR A 97 2.36 16.13 -16.12
N ALA A 98 1.96 14.93 -16.53
CA ALA A 98 2.20 13.69 -15.79
C ALA A 98 3.69 13.38 -15.66
N VAL A 99 4.47 13.54 -16.74
CA VAL A 99 5.92 13.33 -16.73
C VAL A 99 6.62 14.39 -15.88
N ALA A 100 6.24 15.66 -16.00
CA ALA A 100 6.86 16.74 -15.23
C ALA A 100 6.60 16.58 -13.72
N LEU A 101 5.34 16.47 -13.31
CA LEU A 101 4.96 16.29 -11.91
C LEU A 101 5.45 14.96 -11.35
N GLY A 102 5.35 13.88 -12.14
CA GLY A 102 5.83 12.56 -11.79
C GLY A 102 7.34 12.52 -11.57
N SER A 103 8.12 13.21 -12.42
CA SER A 103 9.58 13.30 -12.28
C SER A 103 9.99 14.04 -11.01
N VAL A 104 9.37 15.19 -10.73
CA VAL A 104 9.65 15.96 -9.49
C VAL A 104 9.29 15.14 -8.25
N ALA A 105 8.10 14.52 -8.24
CA ALA A 105 7.66 13.68 -7.14
C ALA A 105 8.56 12.44 -6.96
N GLY A 106 8.98 11.82 -8.07
CA GLY A 106 9.87 10.66 -8.09
C GLY A 106 11.26 10.99 -7.53
N VAL A 107 11.85 12.11 -7.94
CA VAL A 107 13.14 12.58 -7.39
C VAL A 107 13.02 12.81 -5.88
N ALA A 108 11.99 13.53 -5.42
CA ALA A 108 11.76 13.75 -3.99
C ALA A 108 11.60 12.42 -3.23
N MET A 109 10.85 11.47 -3.78
CA MET A 109 10.62 10.15 -3.19
C MET A 109 11.92 9.32 -3.11
N VAL A 110 12.73 9.27 -4.17
CA VAL A 110 14.02 8.54 -4.18
C VAL A 110 15.03 9.17 -3.24
N THR A 111 15.16 10.49 -3.24
CA THR A 111 16.07 11.17 -2.32
C THR A 111 15.65 10.90 -0.88
N GLY A 112 14.35 11.04 -0.57
CA GLY A 112 13.83 10.72 0.77
C GLY A 112 14.04 9.26 1.16
N LEU A 113 13.72 8.32 0.28
CA LEU A 113 13.91 6.89 0.53
C LEU A 113 15.39 6.53 0.72
N GLY A 114 16.27 7.07 -0.13
CA GLY A 114 17.72 6.90 -0.03
C GLY A 114 18.26 7.40 1.31
N MET A 115 17.82 8.58 1.75
CA MET A 115 18.17 9.10 3.08
C MET A 115 17.68 8.19 4.21
N LEU A 116 16.47 7.66 4.13
CA LEU A 116 15.91 6.76 5.15
C LEU A 116 16.62 5.40 5.17
N CYS A 117 16.96 4.84 4.00
CA CYS A 117 17.78 3.64 3.86
C CYS A 117 19.17 3.84 4.47
N ALA A 118 19.86 4.91 4.06
CA ALA A 118 21.18 5.26 4.58
C ALA A 118 21.14 5.47 6.10
N ARG A 119 20.16 6.21 6.61
CA ARG A 119 19.94 6.38 8.05
C ARG A 119 19.84 5.05 8.79
N ARG A 120 19.05 4.11 8.26
CA ARG A 120 18.82 2.80 8.88
C ARG A 120 20.05 1.89 8.84
N LEU A 121 20.85 1.97 7.79
CA LEU A 121 22.05 1.16 7.63
C LEU A 121 23.25 1.73 8.40
N LEU A 122 23.44 3.06 8.37
CA LEU A 122 24.63 3.73 8.91
C LEU A 122 24.51 4.02 10.41
N THR A 123 23.30 4.24 10.93
CA THR A 123 23.11 4.56 12.36
C THR A 123 23.03 3.29 13.20
N ARG A 124 24.06 3.01 14.01
CA ARG A 124 24.13 1.80 14.86
C ARG A 124 22.88 1.57 15.72
N ARG A 125 22.38 2.61 16.40
CA ARG A 125 21.20 2.53 17.27
C ARG A 125 19.93 2.08 16.53
N ILE A 126 19.74 2.57 15.31
CA ILE A 126 18.58 2.21 14.48
C ILE A 126 18.75 0.81 13.90
N ARG A 127 19.95 0.47 13.43
CA ARG A 127 20.24 -0.83 12.84
C ARG A 127 19.96 -1.99 13.81
N LEU A 128 20.33 -1.81 15.09
CA LEU A 128 20.10 -2.80 16.14
C LEU A 128 18.63 -2.93 16.57
N THR A 129 17.83 -1.88 16.37
CA THR A 129 16.39 -1.85 16.73
C THR A 129 15.48 -2.02 15.51
N THR A 130 16.04 -2.34 14.34
CA THR A 130 15.27 -2.53 13.12
C THR A 130 14.58 -3.89 13.12
N ASP A 131 13.26 -3.84 13.03
CA ASP A 131 12.39 -5.01 12.97
C ASP A 131 12.66 -5.84 11.69
N PRO A 132 12.50 -7.18 11.74
CA PRO A 132 12.63 -8.03 10.55
C PRO A 132 11.73 -7.61 9.38
N SER A 133 10.50 -7.16 9.64
CA SER A 133 9.59 -6.70 8.58
C SER A 133 10.13 -5.46 7.85
N ASP A 134 10.86 -4.57 8.55
CA ASP A 134 11.52 -3.42 7.93
C ASP A 134 12.70 -3.86 7.04
N LYS A 135 13.37 -4.97 7.36
CA LYS A 135 14.46 -5.52 6.52
C LYS A 135 13.95 -6.09 5.20
N LEU A 136 12.69 -6.53 5.15
CA LEU A 136 12.00 -6.91 3.91
C LEU A 136 11.44 -5.70 3.17
N LEU A 137 10.73 -4.82 3.91
CA LEU A 137 10.03 -3.68 3.33
C LEU A 137 10.95 -2.71 2.61
N PHE A 138 12.06 -2.29 3.24
CA PHE A 138 12.93 -1.25 2.68
C PHE A 138 13.56 -1.66 1.33
N PRO A 139 14.14 -2.86 1.18
CA PRO A 139 14.60 -3.34 -0.12
C PRO A 139 13.47 -3.47 -1.15
N LEU A 140 12.34 -4.07 -0.79
CA LEU A 140 11.22 -4.27 -1.72
C LEU A 140 10.65 -2.94 -2.23
N LEU A 141 10.46 -1.99 -1.33
CA LEU A 141 10.04 -0.63 -1.66
C LEU A 141 11.09 0.08 -2.53
N SER A 142 12.38 -0.09 -2.22
CA SER A 142 13.46 0.51 -3.02
C SER A 142 13.48 -0.04 -4.43
N ILE A 143 13.36 -1.36 -4.60
CA ILE A 143 13.27 -2.00 -5.92
C ILE A 143 12.08 -1.46 -6.69
N THR A 144 10.90 -1.40 -6.05
CA THR A 144 9.66 -0.91 -6.69
C THR A 144 9.83 0.54 -7.17
N VAL A 145 10.36 1.42 -6.31
CA VAL A 145 10.56 2.83 -6.63
C VAL A 145 11.61 3.03 -7.72
N LEU A 146 12.74 2.32 -7.65
CA LEU A 146 13.80 2.42 -8.64
C LEU A 146 13.36 1.90 -10.01
N LEU A 147 12.56 0.83 -10.06
CA LEU A 147 11.96 0.34 -11.30
C LEU A 147 10.99 1.36 -11.90
N GLY A 148 10.14 1.99 -11.07
CA GLY A 148 9.16 2.97 -11.54
C GLY A 148 9.82 4.26 -12.08
N ILE A 149 10.84 4.76 -11.39
CA ILE A 149 11.60 5.93 -11.86
C ILE A 149 12.47 5.59 -13.06
N SER A 150 13.06 4.40 -13.11
CA SER A 150 13.76 3.94 -14.32
C SER A 150 12.82 3.85 -15.51
N ALA A 151 11.60 3.30 -15.34
CA ALA A 151 10.60 3.26 -16.40
C ALA A 151 10.24 4.67 -16.88
N THR A 152 10.02 5.61 -15.96
CA THR A 152 9.72 7.00 -16.30
C THR A 152 10.89 7.67 -17.03
N ALA A 153 12.11 7.50 -16.53
CA ALA A 153 13.30 8.11 -17.12
C ALA A 153 13.58 7.54 -18.52
N VAL A 154 13.67 6.21 -18.64
CA VAL A 154 14.07 5.53 -19.88
C VAL A 154 13.00 5.67 -20.96
N GLU A 155 11.72 5.48 -20.62
CA GLU A 155 10.67 5.39 -21.63
C GLU A 155 10.02 6.76 -21.90
N ASN A 156 9.81 7.58 -20.87
CA ASN A 156 9.03 8.82 -20.99
C ASN A 156 9.87 10.11 -21.06
N VAL A 157 11.08 10.11 -20.50
CA VAL A 157 11.95 11.31 -20.51
C VAL A 157 13.01 11.21 -21.60
N PHE A 158 13.73 10.08 -21.68
CA PHE A 158 14.80 9.85 -22.65
C PHE A 158 14.35 9.03 -23.87
N GLY A 159 13.18 8.40 -23.78
CA GLY A 159 12.56 7.62 -24.85
C GLY A 159 11.54 8.43 -25.64
N GLY A 160 10.80 7.75 -26.53
CA GLY A 160 9.76 8.35 -27.36
C GLY A 160 8.43 8.62 -26.64
N GLY A 161 8.32 8.32 -25.34
CA GLY A 161 7.06 8.29 -24.60
C GLY A 161 6.36 6.94 -24.77
N TYR A 162 6.10 6.25 -23.66
CA TYR A 162 5.33 5.01 -23.67
C TYR A 162 3.89 5.26 -23.20
N ASP A 163 2.91 4.96 -24.06
CA ASP A 163 1.50 5.04 -23.70
C ASP A 163 1.09 3.87 -22.79
N TYR A 164 1.35 4.06 -21.50
CA TYR A 164 0.94 3.14 -20.45
C TYR A 164 -0.59 3.12 -20.23
N ARG A 165 -1.33 4.15 -20.71
CA ARG A 165 -2.80 4.26 -20.53
C ARG A 165 -3.55 3.28 -21.42
N ALA A 166 -3.01 2.98 -22.59
CA ALA A 166 -3.53 1.98 -23.51
C ALA A 166 -3.23 0.52 -23.09
N THR A 167 -2.24 0.31 -22.23
CA THR A 167 -1.71 -1.03 -21.91
C THR A 167 -1.84 -1.35 -20.42
N VAL A 168 -0.89 -0.88 -19.61
CA VAL A 168 -0.78 -1.17 -18.17
C VAL A 168 -2.02 -0.72 -17.41
N SER A 169 -2.57 0.46 -17.72
CA SER A 169 -3.81 0.95 -17.09
C SER A 169 -5.03 0.10 -17.45
N VAL A 170 -5.09 -0.49 -18.65
CA VAL A 170 -6.16 -1.42 -19.05
C VAL A 170 -6.06 -2.72 -18.26
N TRP A 171 -4.85 -3.29 -18.17
CA TRP A 171 -4.60 -4.49 -17.36
C TRP A 171 -4.95 -4.26 -15.87
N PHE A 172 -4.47 -3.17 -15.29
CA PHE A 172 -4.69 -2.84 -13.88
C PHE A 172 -6.19 -2.72 -13.56
N ARG A 173 -6.95 -1.95 -14.37
CA ARG A 173 -8.41 -1.83 -14.20
C ARG A 173 -9.12 -3.16 -14.41
N GLY A 174 -8.67 -3.96 -15.37
CA GLY A 174 -9.22 -5.29 -15.66
C GLY A 174 -9.16 -6.24 -14.46
N ILE A 175 -8.11 -6.18 -13.64
CA ILE A 175 -8.01 -6.97 -12.39
C ILE A 175 -9.16 -6.61 -11.43
N PHE A 176 -9.41 -5.32 -11.19
CA PHE A 176 -10.48 -4.89 -10.27
C PHE A 176 -11.88 -5.06 -10.86
N ALA A 177 -12.00 -5.01 -12.19
CA ALA A 177 -13.25 -5.29 -12.89
C ALA A 177 -13.53 -6.80 -13.07
N LEU A 178 -12.68 -7.68 -12.51
CA LEU A 178 -12.76 -9.14 -12.66
C LEU A 178 -12.77 -9.63 -14.12
N SER A 179 -12.16 -8.84 -15.01
CA SER A 179 -11.98 -9.13 -16.44
C SER A 179 -10.51 -8.86 -16.82
N PRO A 180 -9.56 -9.64 -16.28
CA PRO A 180 -8.14 -9.43 -16.50
C PRO A 180 -7.79 -9.67 -17.98
N ARG A 181 -7.00 -8.76 -18.55
CA ARG A 181 -6.48 -8.85 -19.93
C ARG A 181 -4.96 -8.98 -19.87
N PRO A 182 -4.40 -10.20 -19.72
CA PRO A 182 -2.95 -10.38 -19.59
C PRO A 182 -2.19 -9.86 -20.82
N GLU A 183 -2.82 -9.88 -22.00
CA GLU A 183 -2.26 -9.38 -23.26
C GLU A 183 -1.86 -7.90 -23.17
N ALA A 184 -2.59 -7.13 -22.34
CA ALA A 184 -2.41 -5.69 -22.23
C ALA A 184 -1.13 -5.31 -21.46
N ILE A 185 -0.52 -6.22 -20.69
CA ILE A 185 0.74 -5.95 -19.99
C ILE A 185 1.92 -6.76 -20.54
N THR A 186 1.67 -7.90 -21.18
CA THR A 186 2.74 -8.74 -21.74
C THR A 186 3.56 -8.06 -22.84
N GLY A 187 2.95 -7.11 -23.55
CA GLY A 187 3.62 -6.29 -24.56
C GLY A 187 4.27 -5.02 -24.01
N ALA A 188 4.14 -4.72 -22.72
CA ALA A 188 4.71 -3.53 -22.12
C ALA A 188 6.24 -3.64 -21.99
N PRO A 189 6.99 -2.52 -21.98
CA PRO A 189 8.42 -2.54 -21.73
C PRO A 189 8.74 -3.26 -20.41
N LEU A 190 9.88 -3.93 -20.39
CA LEU A 190 10.26 -4.81 -19.28
C LEU A 190 10.26 -4.08 -17.92
N LEU A 191 10.65 -2.80 -17.89
CA LEU A 191 10.65 -2.00 -16.67
C LEU A 191 9.25 -1.83 -16.09
N PHE A 192 8.21 -1.62 -16.92
CA PHE A 192 6.82 -1.56 -16.47
C PHE A 192 6.33 -2.90 -15.94
N GLN A 193 6.68 -4.00 -16.62
CA GLN A 193 6.35 -5.36 -16.18
C GLN A 193 6.97 -5.66 -14.80
N LEU A 194 8.25 -5.40 -14.62
CA LEU A 194 8.96 -5.62 -13.35
C LEU A 194 8.44 -4.69 -12.25
N HIS A 195 8.14 -3.44 -12.58
CA HIS A 195 7.52 -2.50 -11.64
C HIS A 195 6.15 -3.00 -11.16
N ALA A 196 5.29 -3.48 -12.07
CA ALA A 196 3.98 -4.02 -11.72
C ALA A 196 4.08 -5.27 -10.82
N LEU A 197 5.01 -6.19 -11.12
CA LEU A 197 5.23 -7.39 -10.30
C LEU A 197 5.77 -7.05 -8.91
N SER A 198 6.75 -6.14 -8.81
CA SER A 198 7.28 -5.68 -7.53
C SER A 198 6.24 -4.91 -6.71
N ALA A 199 5.37 -4.13 -7.36
CA ALA A 199 4.23 -3.49 -6.70
C ALA A 199 3.23 -4.51 -6.15
N CYS A 200 2.91 -5.58 -6.90
CA CYS A 200 2.05 -6.67 -6.40
C CYS A 200 2.66 -7.34 -5.15
N LEU A 201 3.97 -7.59 -5.15
CA LEU A 201 4.67 -8.08 -3.95
C LEU A 201 4.60 -7.08 -2.79
N LEU A 202 4.72 -5.78 -3.07
CA LEU A 202 4.60 -4.74 -2.04
C LEU A 202 3.21 -4.75 -1.41
N PHE A 203 2.14 -4.93 -2.20
CA PHE A 203 0.79 -5.14 -1.69
C PHE A 203 0.71 -6.41 -0.82
N ALA A 204 1.25 -7.54 -1.27
CA ALA A 204 1.24 -8.77 -0.47
C ALA A 204 2.01 -8.62 0.87
N ALA A 205 3.11 -7.87 0.88
CA ALA A 205 3.90 -7.60 2.08
C ALA A 205 3.28 -6.55 3.02
N TRP A 206 2.39 -5.69 2.50
CA TRP A 206 1.79 -4.58 3.21
C TRP A 206 1.18 -4.94 4.57
N PRO A 207 0.27 -5.93 4.67
CA PRO A 207 -0.35 -6.26 5.96
C PRO A 207 0.63 -6.81 6.98
N PHE A 208 1.85 -7.18 6.62
CA PHE A 208 2.85 -7.76 7.54
C PHE A 208 3.98 -6.79 7.88
N THR A 209 3.93 -5.56 7.36
CA THR A 209 4.98 -4.55 7.56
C THR A 209 4.41 -3.31 8.25
N ARG A 210 5.25 -2.29 8.48
CA ARG A 210 4.77 -1.01 9.01
C ARG A 210 3.81 -0.27 8.07
N LEU A 211 3.67 -0.66 6.80
CA LEU A 211 2.81 0.03 5.82
C LEU A 211 1.33 0.12 6.24
N VAL A 212 0.88 -0.72 7.17
CA VAL A 212 -0.46 -0.62 7.78
C VAL A 212 -0.77 0.77 8.35
N HIS A 213 0.24 1.56 8.72
CA HIS A 213 0.05 2.93 9.20
C HIS A 213 -0.67 3.85 8.20
N VAL A 214 -0.62 3.55 6.90
CA VAL A 214 -1.29 4.34 5.86
C VAL A 214 -2.80 4.39 6.09
N TRP A 215 -3.39 3.29 6.55
CA TRP A 215 -4.82 3.22 6.90
C TRP A 215 -5.21 4.04 8.13
N SER A 216 -4.23 4.48 8.90
CA SER A 216 -4.42 5.31 10.10
C SER A 216 -4.12 6.78 9.84
N ALA A 217 -4.19 7.23 8.58
CA ALA A 217 -4.15 8.65 8.25
C ALA A 217 -5.22 9.40 9.07
N PRO A 218 -4.84 10.41 9.89
CA PRO A 218 -5.71 10.98 10.91
C PRO A 218 -6.69 12.02 10.33
N ILE A 219 -7.39 11.71 9.25
CA ILE A 219 -8.33 12.64 8.57
C ILE A 219 -9.45 13.08 9.52
N GLY A 220 -9.97 12.15 10.34
CA GLY A 220 -11.00 12.46 11.33
C GLY A 220 -10.54 13.38 12.46
N TYR A 221 -9.23 13.60 12.64
CA TYR A 221 -8.72 14.54 13.64
C TYR A 221 -9.13 15.98 13.35
N LEU A 222 -9.35 16.32 12.08
CA LEU A 222 -9.77 17.67 11.65
C LEU A 222 -11.13 18.09 12.27
N ALA A 223 -11.99 17.13 12.59
CA ALA A 223 -13.29 17.37 13.19
C ALA A 223 -13.41 16.85 14.64
N ARG A 224 -12.31 16.31 15.20
CA ARG A 224 -12.34 15.66 16.52
C ARG A 224 -12.20 16.71 17.63
N PRO A 225 -13.09 16.71 18.65
CA PRO A 225 -12.90 17.55 19.84
C PRO A 225 -11.58 17.25 20.55
N TYR A 226 -10.94 18.30 21.11
CA TYR A 226 -9.68 18.14 21.85
C TYR A 226 -9.84 17.22 23.07
N LEU A 227 -10.98 17.33 23.77
CA LEU A 227 -11.30 16.50 24.93
C LEU A 227 -12.21 15.34 24.50
N VAL A 228 -11.78 14.11 24.78
CA VAL A 228 -12.57 12.92 24.49
C VAL A 228 -12.85 12.16 25.78
N TYR A 229 -14.13 12.13 26.13
CA TYR A 229 -14.65 11.33 27.23
C TYR A 229 -15.06 9.95 26.72
N ARG A 230 -14.66 8.89 27.43
CA ARG A 230 -15.13 7.52 27.17
C ARG A 230 -16.05 7.09 28.29
N ARG A 231 -17.28 6.70 27.94
CA ARG A 231 -18.22 6.11 28.90
C ARG A 231 -17.73 4.72 29.31
N ARG A 232 -17.92 4.35 30.58
CA ARG A 232 -17.73 2.98 31.04
C ARG A 232 -18.70 2.06 30.29
N ALA A 233 -18.20 0.99 29.68
CA ALA A 233 -19.07 -0.06 29.17
C ALA A 233 -19.90 -0.60 30.34
N ALA A 234 -21.22 -0.77 30.15
CA ALA A 234 -22.07 -1.33 31.19
C ALA A 234 -21.52 -2.70 31.59
N THR A 235 -21.14 -2.86 32.86
CA THR A 235 -20.80 -4.17 33.40
C THR A 235 -22.02 -5.07 33.21
N PRO A 236 -21.90 -6.27 32.61
CA PRO A 236 -23.00 -7.23 32.57
C PRO A 236 -23.52 -7.42 34.00
N ALA A 237 -24.84 -7.42 34.19
CA ALA A 237 -25.43 -7.63 35.50
C ALA A 237 -24.85 -8.91 36.12
N PRO A 238 -24.47 -8.91 37.41
CA PRO A 238 -23.99 -10.13 38.04
C PRO A 238 -25.03 -11.22 37.85
N VAL A 239 -24.61 -12.39 37.37
CA VAL A 239 -25.46 -13.57 37.30
C VAL A 239 -25.88 -13.86 38.74
N THR A 240 -27.14 -13.58 39.07
CA THR A 240 -27.73 -14.01 40.34
C THR A 240 -27.74 -15.52 40.33
N HIS A 241 -26.76 -16.13 41.00
CA HIS A 241 -26.90 -17.50 41.44
C HIS A 241 -28.06 -17.50 42.46
N GLU A 242 -29.23 -17.93 42.00
CA GLU A 242 -30.33 -18.29 42.90
C GLU A 242 -29.79 -19.38 43.83
N VAL A 243 -29.51 -19.00 45.08
CA VAL A 243 -29.22 -19.96 46.13
C VAL A 243 -30.53 -20.74 46.35
N PRO A 244 -30.57 -22.07 46.15
CA PRO A 244 -31.77 -22.85 46.38
C PRO A 244 -32.24 -22.61 47.81
N THR A 245 -33.48 -22.14 47.96
CA THR A 245 -34.07 -21.92 49.28
C THR A 245 -34.16 -23.27 50.00
N PRO A 246 -33.61 -23.42 51.22
CA PRO A 246 -33.68 -24.70 51.92
C PRO A 246 -35.14 -25.02 52.24
N GLU A 247 -35.58 -26.19 51.80
CA GLU A 247 -36.94 -26.70 52.00
C GLU A 247 -37.25 -26.80 53.51
N PRO A 248 -38.41 -26.32 53.98
CA PRO A 248 -38.74 -26.33 55.39
C PRO A 248 -38.86 -27.78 55.90
N ARG A 249 -38.02 -28.15 56.88
CA ARG A 249 -38.09 -29.49 57.51
C ARG A 249 -39.47 -29.70 58.14
N PRO A 250 -40.10 -30.88 57.95
CA PRO A 250 -41.36 -31.20 58.58
C PRO A 250 -41.20 -31.20 60.11
N ARG A 251 -42.05 -30.44 60.81
CA ARG A 251 -42.14 -30.48 62.26
C ARG A 251 -42.59 -31.87 62.68
N ARG A 252 -41.76 -32.58 63.47
CA ARG A 252 -42.18 -33.81 64.15
C ARG A 252 -43.28 -33.45 65.15
N ALA A 253 -44.46 -34.04 64.97
CA ALA A 253 -45.48 -34.10 66.01
C ALA A 253 -45.02 -35.06 67.12
N ALA A 254 -45.35 -34.71 68.36
CA ALA A 254 -45.03 -35.45 69.58
C ALA A 254 -45.78 -36.78 69.68
#